data_AF-A0A930A908-F1
#
_entry.id   AF-A0A930A908-F1
#
_cell.length_a   1.000
_cell.length_b   1.000
_cell.length_c   1.000
_cell.angle_alpha   90.00
_cell.angle_beta   90.00
_cell.angle_gamma   90.00
#
_symmetry.space_group_name_H-M   'P 1'
#
loop_
_entity.id
_entity.type
_entity.pdbx_description
1 polymer ?
#
loop_
_entity_poly.entity_id
_entity_poly.type
_entity_poly.pdbx_seq_one_letter_code
_entity_poly.pdbx_strand_id
1 'polypeptide(L)'
;QQEAMHGNTLANYWVHNAMVNIDGQKMSKSLGNTMWAKDVVLSLGTNLTRWLVSSVHYRKELNFSDETIETARKELDKVLTPLKQSYIKAALADYVMDDDYDKESYRAFLDCLDDDMNTPNAYAVIFETVKKLNQTLRQREIDFAQLALYSNAVEKMLNVLGIVVDKPVIGEVEKELFAKWNQAKAEKDFDSADKYRNELVEKGLL
;
A
#
# COMPACT_ATOMS: atom_id res chain seq x y z
N GLN A 1 35.08 4.19 -24.30
CA GLN A 1 35.44 2.94 -25.01
C GLN A 1 34.59 2.77 -26.27
N GLN A 2 33.25 2.65 -26.17
CA GLN A 2 32.36 2.52 -27.34
C GLN A 2 32.57 3.62 -28.40
N GLU A 3 32.42 4.88 -28.02
CA GLU A 3 32.54 6.00 -28.96
C GLU A 3 33.91 6.08 -29.64
N ALA A 4 34.99 5.78 -28.90
CA ALA A 4 36.35 5.75 -29.44
C ALA A 4 36.61 4.59 -30.41
N MET A 5 35.93 3.45 -30.25
CA MET A 5 36.11 2.26 -31.10
C MET A 5 35.12 2.18 -32.27
N HIS A 6 33.92 2.74 -32.09
CA HIS A 6 32.79 2.51 -33.01
C HIS A 6 32.14 3.80 -33.52
N GLY A 7 32.57 4.98 -33.05
CA GLY A 7 32.08 6.26 -33.53
C GLY A 7 30.60 6.53 -33.22
N ASN A 8 30.00 5.80 -32.29
CA ASN A 8 28.62 5.94 -31.87
C ASN A 8 28.49 6.03 -30.33
N THR A 9 27.40 6.65 -29.88
CA THR A 9 27.10 6.81 -28.45
C THR A 9 26.65 5.49 -27.83
N LEU A 10 27.13 5.17 -26.62
CA LEU A 10 26.79 3.93 -25.90
C LEU A 10 25.31 3.90 -25.45
N ALA A 11 24.76 5.03 -25.02
CA ALA A 11 23.37 5.14 -24.58
C ALA A 11 22.87 6.58 -24.74
N ASN A 12 21.55 6.72 -24.90
CA ASN A 12 20.87 8.02 -24.97
C ASN A 12 20.55 8.58 -23.57
N TYR A 13 20.31 7.69 -22.60
CA TYR A 13 19.96 8.06 -21.22
C TYR A 13 20.76 7.22 -20.23
N TRP A 14 21.22 7.87 -19.17
CA TRP A 14 21.90 7.25 -18.04
C TRP A 14 21.15 7.59 -16.77
N VAL A 15 20.65 6.56 -16.09
CA VAL A 15 19.85 6.71 -14.86
C VAL A 15 20.68 6.16 -13.70
N HIS A 16 20.94 7.02 -12.71
CA HIS A 16 21.73 6.68 -11.54
C HIS A 16 20.90 6.86 -10.27
N ASN A 17 20.87 5.83 -9.44
CA ASN A 17 20.25 5.90 -8.12
C ASN A 17 21.21 6.54 -7.11
N ALA A 18 20.66 7.33 -6.18
CA ALA A 18 21.39 7.84 -5.04
C ALA A 18 21.70 6.73 -4.03
N MET A 19 22.57 7.08 -3.07
CA MET A 19 23.05 6.15 -2.05
C MET A 19 21.99 5.89 -0.97
N VAL A 20 22.14 4.74 -0.30
CA VAL A 20 21.41 4.42 0.93
C VAL A 20 22.37 4.63 2.12
N ASN A 21 21.91 5.38 3.11
CA ASN A 21 22.57 5.59 4.39
C ASN A 21 21.88 4.73 5.46
N ILE A 22 22.60 4.32 6.51
CA ILE A 22 22.04 3.70 7.71
C ILE A 22 22.32 4.63 8.89
N ASP A 23 21.28 5.03 9.61
CA ASP A 23 21.36 5.93 10.77
C ASP A 23 22.20 7.19 10.50
N GLY A 24 22.01 7.79 9.33
CA GLY A 24 22.72 8.99 8.90
C GLY A 24 24.17 8.78 8.47
N GLN A 25 24.67 7.54 8.51
CA GLN A 25 26.01 7.17 8.02
C GLN A 25 25.93 6.41 6.70
N LYS A 26 26.88 6.68 5.80
CA LYS A 26 26.96 5.96 4.54
C LYS A 26 27.05 4.45 4.77
N MET A 27 26.19 3.67 4.12
CA MET A 27 26.29 2.22 4.14
C MET A 27 27.54 1.79 3.36
N SER A 28 28.49 1.12 4.01
CA SER A 28 29.66 0.57 3.32
C SER A 28 30.25 -0.65 4.01
N LYS A 29 30.77 -1.59 3.21
CA LYS A 29 31.46 -2.78 3.74
C LYS A 29 32.63 -2.43 4.64
N SER A 30 33.33 -1.32 4.34
CA SER A 30 34.44 -0.81 5.12
C SER A 30 34.04 -0.28 6.50
N LEU A 31 32.84 0.28 6.66
CA LEU A 31 32.34 0.74 7.96
C LEU A 31 31.67 -0.39 8.77
N GLY A 32 31.46 -1.58 8.18
CA GLY A 32 30.81 -2.71 8.84
C GLY A 32 29.31 -2.55 9.06
N ASN A 33 28.71 -1.44 8.61
CA ASN A 33 27.29 -1.10 8.77
C ASN A 33 26.43 -1.51 7.56
N THR A 34 26.70 -2.68 6.97
CA THR A 34 25.94 -3.13 5.78
C THR A 34 24.80 -4.07 6.15
N MET A 35 23.62 -3.83 5.56
CA MET A 35 22.50 -4.77 5.61
C MET A 35 22.33 -5.44 4.26
N TRP A 36 22.05 -6.76 4.26
CA TRP A 36 21.71 -7.46 3.03
C TRP A 36 20.23 -7.28 2.71
N ALA A 37 19.91 -7.03 1.44
CA ALA A 37 18.53 -6.88 0.99
C ALA A 37 17.64 -8.07 1.39
N LYS A 38 18.16 -9.31 1.32
CA LYS A 38 17.43 -10.51 1.76
C LYS A 38 17.05 -10.45 3.23
N ASP A 39 17.92 -9.93 4.10
CA ASP A 39 17.69 -9.88 5.55
C ASP A 39 16.68 -8.79 5.88
N VAL A 40 16.74 -7.65 5.18
CA VAL A 40 15.73 -6.58 5.25
C VAL A 40 14.36 -7.07 4.81
N VAL A 41 14.28 -7.77 3.67
CA VAL A 41 13.00 -8.29 3.16
C VAL A 41 12.44 -9.36 4.10
N LEU A 42 13.29 -10.22 4.67
CA LEU A 42 12.87 -11.21 5.67
C LEU A 42 12.34 -10.54 6.95
N SER A 43 12.92 -9.42 7.39
CA SER A 43 12.50 -8.76 8.63
C SER A 43 11.28 -7.84 8.46
N LEU A 44 11.20 -7.09 7.35
CA LEU A 44 10.16 -6.09 7.12
C LEU A 44 9.00 -6.62 6.27
N GLY A 45 9.24 -7.66 5.47
CA GLY A 45 8.33 -8.09 4.41
C GLY A 45 8.50 -7.28 3.12
N THR A 46 8.04 -7.86 2.01
CA THR A 46 8.21 -7.31 0.66
C THR A 46 7.54 -5.96 0.47
N ASN A 47 6.27 -5.82 0.89
CA ASN A 47 5.50 -4.59 0.68
C ASN A 47 6.11 -3.41 1.44
N LEU A 48 6.44 -3.59 2.72
CA LEU A 48 7.03 -2.51 3.52
C LEU A 48 8.41 -2.11 2.99
N THR A 49 9.23 -3.09 2.58
CA THR A 49 10.54 -2.80 1.99
C THR A 49 10.40 -1.99 0.70
N ARG A 50 9.48 -2.37 -0.19
CA ARG A 50 9.20 -1.62 -1.44
C ARG A 50 8.66 -0.22 -1.16
N TRP A 51 7.74 -0.12 -0.21
CA TRP A 51 7.15 1.17 0.19
C TRP A 51 8.22 2.12 0.73
N LEU A 52 9.11 1.63 1.60
CA LEU A 52 10.20 2.40 2.18
C LEU A 52 11.21 2.86 1.11
N VAL A 53 11.65 1.96 0.22
CA VAL A 53 12.65 2.31 -0.80
C VAL A 53 12.09 3.31 -1.81
N SER A 54 10.78 3.27 -2.07
CA SER A 54 10.13 4.16 -3.04
C SER A 54 9.54 5.43 -2.42
N SER A 55 9.63 5.62 -1.09
CA SER A 55 9.10 6.82 -0.41
C SER A 55 9.94 8.08 -0.69
N VAL A 56 11.16 7.90 -1.19
CA VAL A 56 12.08 8.96 -1.56
C VAL A 56 12.37 8.86 -3.06
N HIS A 57 12.52 10.02 -3.72
CA HIS A 57 12.90 10.07 -5.13
C HIS A 57 14.21 9.31 -5.36
N TYR A 58 14.31 8.49 -6.42
CA TYR A 58 15.46 7.61 -6.66
C TYR A 58 16.84 8.32 -6.72
N ARG A 59 16.82 9.62 -6.99
CA ARG A 59 17.99 10.53 -7.07
C ARG A 59 18.36 11.20 -5.75
N LYS A 60 17.61 10.95 -4.67
CA LYS A 60 17.87 11.48 -3.33
C LYS A 60 18.30 10.35 -2.41
N GLU A 61 19.16 10.68 -1.45
CA GLU A 61 19.66 9.70 -0.49
C GLU A 61 18.52 9.16 0.38
N LEU A 62 18.43 7.84 0.47
CA LEU A 62 17.51 7.17 1.40
C LEU A 62 18.25 6.94 2.71
N ASN A 63 17.74 7.50 3.80
CA ASN A 63 18.21 7.14 5.13
C ASN A 63 17.39 5.96 5.66
N PHE A 64 18.05 4.85 5.93
CA PHE A 64 17.46 3.64 6.49
C PHE A 64 17.68 3.65 8.00
N SER A 65 16.62 3.87 8.77
CA SER A 65 16.60 3.87 10.23
C SER A 65 15.28 3.34 10.75
N ASP A 66 15.23 2.95 12.03
CA ASP A 66 13.99 2.48 12.67
C ASP A 66 12.85 3.50 12.56
N GLU A 67 13.16 4.80 12.64
CA GLU A 67 12.17 5.88 12.48
C GLU A 67 11.55 5.90 11.08
N THR A 68 12.38 5.77 10.04
CA THR A 68 11.90 5.76 8.65
C THR A 68 11.11 4.49 8.33
N ILE A 69 11.52 3.35 8.89
CA ILE A 69 10.81 2.07 8.76
C ILE A 69 9.43 2.17 9.41
N GLU A 70 9.35 2.72 10.62
CA GLU A 70 8.09 2.84 11.35
C GLU A 70 7.14 3.86 10.68
N THR A 71 7.69 4.94 10.12
CA THR A 71 6.92 5.89 9.31
C THR A 71 6.34 5.21 8.07
N ALA A 72 7.18 4.49 7.31
CA ALA A 72 6.75 3.73 6.14
C ALA A 72 5.70 2.67 6.47
N ARG A 73 5.80 2.03 7.65
CA ARG A 73 4.81 1.05 8.13
C ARG A 73 3.45 1.71 8.34
N LYS A 74 3.41 2.81 9.09
CA LYS A 74 2.16 3.56 9.34
C LYS A 74 1.54 4.09 8.06
N GLU A 75 2.36 4.52 7.11
CA GLU A 75 1.90 4.98 5.80
C GLU A 75 1.29 3.85 4.98
N LEU A 76 1.97 2.70 4.89
CA LEU A 76 1.46 1.54 4.18
C LEU A 76 0.15 1.04 4.81
N ASP A 77 0.07 0.99 6.14
CA ASP A 77 -1.15 0.60 6.86
C ASP A 77 -2.31 1.57 6.57
N LYS A 78 -2.04 2.88 6.51
CA LYS A 78 -3.06 3.88 6.12
C LYS A 78 -3.66 3.63 4.74
N VAL A 79 -2.93 2.97 3.84
CA VAL A 79 -3.39 2.62 2.49
C VAL A 79 -4.08 1.25 2.47
N LEU A 80 -3.43 0.23 3.05
CA LEU A 80 -3.92 -1.15 2.99
C LEU A 80 -5.16 -1.38 3.86
N THR A 81 -5.27 -0.73 5.03
CA THR A 81 -6.42 -0.93 5.93
C THR A 81 -7.75 -0.49 5.28
N PRO A 82 -7.90 0.72 4.71
CA PRO A 82 -9.13 1.11 4.03
C PRO A 82 -9.44 0.22 2.82
N LEU A 83 -8.41 -0.18 2.06
CA LEU A 83 -8.58 -1.04 0.89
C LEU A 83 -9.13 -2.41 1.30
N LYS A 84 -8.57 -3.01 2.36
CA LYS A 84 -9.06 -4.24 2.96
C LYS A 84 -10.51 -4.10 3.45
N GLN A 85 -10.83 -3.02 4.16
CA GLN A 85 -12.19 -2.75 4.64
C GLN A 85 -13.18 -2.60 3.48
N SER A 86 -12.77 -2.03 2.35
CA SER A 86 -13.61 -1.93 1.16
C SER A 86 -14.03 -3.29 0.61
N TYR A 87 -13.11 -4.25 0.53
CA TYR A 87 -13.42 -5.61 0.08
C TYR A 87 -14.35 -6.33 1.05
N ILE A 88 -14.12 -6.19 2.36
CA ILE A 88 -14.97 -6.79 3.38
C ILE A 88 -16.40 -6.22 3.28
N LYS A 89 -16.54 -4.89 3.20
CA LYS A 89 -17.85 -4.24 3.11
C LYS A 89 -18.61 -4.63 1.84
N ALA A 90 -17.94 -4.67 0.69
CA ALA A 90 -18.55 -5.09 -0.56
C ALA A 90 -19.02 -6.55 -0.49
N ALA A 91 -18.18 -7.46 0.04
CA ALA A 91 -18.54 -8.87 0.17
C ALA A 91 -19.70 -9.10 1.15
N LEU A 92 -19.77 -8.35 2.26
CA LEU A 92 -20.89 -8.41 3.20
C LEU A 92 -22.21 -7.89 2.62
N ALA A 93 -22.15 -7.07 1.57
CA ALA A 93 -23.31 -6.57 0.85
C ALA A 93 -23.63 -7.36 -0.43
N ASP A 94 -22.95 -8.49 -0.64
CA ASP A 94 -23.02 -9.29 -1.87
C ASP A 94 -22.77 -8.46 -3.15
N TYR A 95 -21.99 -7.38 -3.03
CA TYR A 95 -21.62 -6.52 -4.14
C TYR A 95 -20.36 -7.04 -4.83
N VAL A 96 -20.45 -7.28 -6.14
CA VAL A 96 -19.32 -7.65 -6.98
C VAL A 96 -18.69 -6.37 -7.52
N MET A 97 -17.45 -6.09 -7.11
CA MET A 97 -16.67 -5.01 -7.68
C MET A 97 -16.29 -5.36 -9.12
N ASP A 98 -16.59 -4.46 -10.06
CA ASP A 98 -16.09 -4.55 -11.43
C ASP A 98 -14.60 -4.15 -11.51
N ASP A 99 -14.05 -4.08 -12.72
CA ASP A 99 -12.66 -3.67 -12.98
C ASP A 99 -12.52 -2.17 -13.33
N ASP A 100 -13.62 -1.39 -13.31
CA ASP A 100 -13.55 0.05 -13.59
C ASP A 100 -12.90 0.79 -12.40
N TYR A 101 -12.34 1.95 -12.68
CA TYR A 101 -11.53 2.67 -11.71
C TYR A 101 -11.59 4.17 -11.96
N ASP A 102 -11.27 4.94 -10.93
CA ASP A 102 -11.19 6.39 -11.04
C ASP A 102 -9.99 6.82 -11.93
N LYS A 103 -10.29 7.06 -13.22
CA LYS A 103 -9.29 7.38 -14.24
C LYS A 103 -8.58 8.70 -13.98
N GLU A 104 -9.27 9.66 -13.36
CA GLU A 104 -8.68 10.96 -13.01
C GLU A 104 -7.55 10.78 -12.00
N SER A 105 -7.82 10.11 -10.87
CA SER A 105 -6.78 9.88 -9.87
C SER A 105 -5.66 8.98 -10.41
N TYR A 106 -5.99 7.95 -11.20
CA TYR A 106 -4.97 7.10 -11.81
C TYR A 106 -4.08 7.85 -12.80
N ARG A 107 -4.64 8.76 -13.62
CA ARG A 107 -3.82 9.56 -14.53
C ARG A 107 -2.95 10.54 -13.76
N ALA A 108 -3.47 11.22 -12.74
CA ALA A 108 -2.67 12.12 -11.90
C ALA A 108 -1.48 11.39 -11.23
N PHE A 109 -1.67 10.13 -10.84
CA PHE A 109 -0.58 9.28 -10.35
C PHE A 109 0.46 9.01 -11.44
N LEU A 110 0.04 8.67 -12.66
CA LEU A 110 0.96 8.47 -13.78
C LEU A 110 1.68 9.76 -14.20
N ASP A 111 1.03 10.92 -14.16
CA ASP A 111 1.65 12.21 -14.44
C ASP A 111 2.82 12.49 -13.48
N CYS A 112 2.70 12.09 -12.21
CA CYS A 112 3.80 12.17 -11.26
C CYS A 112 4.97 11.24 -11.63
N LEU A 113 4.69 10.05 -12.17
CA LEU A 113 5.74 9.11 -12.58
C LEU A 113 6.38 9.51 -13.93
N ASP A 114 5.62 10.14 -14.82
CA ASP A 114 6.11 10.70 -16.08
C ASP A 114 7.12 11.84 -15.83
N ASP A 115 7.02 12.52 -14.68
CA ASP A 115 8.02 13.47 -14.16
C ASP A 115 9.16 12.74 -13.42
N ASP A 116 10.13 12.19 -14.15
CA ASP A 116 11.35 11.55 -13.60
C ASP A 116 11.08 10.52 -12.49
N MET A 117 10.02 9.70 -12.62
CA MET A 117 9.64 8.69 -11.62
C MET A 117 9.47 9.28 -10.21
N ASN A 118 8.80 10.43 -10.09
CA ASN A 118 8.60 11.15 -8.83
C ASN A 118 7.59 10.44 -7.92
N THR A 119 8.05 9.36 -7.29
CA THR A 119 7.26 8.54 -6.36
C THR A 119 6.77 9.28 -5.11
N PRO A 120 7.49 10.27 -4.52
CA PRO A 120 6.92 11.05 -3.42
C PRO A 120 5.63 11.79 -3.78
N ASN A 121 5.57 12.39 -4.98
CA ASN A 121 4.34 13.03 -5.45
C ASN A 121 3.26 12.00 -5.80
N ALA A 122 3.66 10.87 -6.38
CA ALA A 122 2.74 9.76 -6.65
C ALA A 122 2.10 9.21 -5.35
N TYR A 123 2.85 9.16 -4.24
CA TYR A 123 2.34 8.78 -2.92
C TYR A 123 1.28 9.76 -2.42
N ALA A 124 1.46 11.07 -2.65
CA ALA A 124 0.45 12.06 -2.30
C ALA A 124 -0.89 11.77 -3.01
N VAL A 125 -0.85 11.44 -4.31
CA VAL A 125 -2.06 11.06 -5.07
C VAL A 125 -2.70 9.78 -4.53
N ILE A 126 -1.89 8.78 -4.14
CA ILE A 126 -2.41 7.56 -3.48
C ILE A 126 -3.14 7.94 -2.19
N PHE A 127 -2.55 8.76 -1.33
CA PHE A 127 -3.18 9.18 -0.07
C PHE A 127 -4.45 10.00 -0.29
N GLU A 128 -4.50 10.85 -1.32
CA GLU A 128 -5.71 11.58 -1.69
C GLU A 128 -6.82 10.65 -2.17
N THR A 129 -6.48 9.64 -2.98
CA THR A 129 -7.44 8.63 -3.44
C THR A 129 -7.94 7.78 -2.26
N VAL A 130 -7.05 7.38 -1.36
CA VAL A 130 -7.39 6.67 -0.11
C VAL A 130 -8.25 7.53 0.81
N LYS A 131 -8.07 8.85 0.82
CA LYS A 131 -8.94 9.78 1.57
C LYS A 131 -10.36 9.76 1.00
N LYS A 132 -10.53 9.79 -0.33
CA LYS A 132 -11.83 9.64 -1.00
C LYS A 132 -12.47 8.29 -0.65
N LEU A 133 -11.72 7.19 -0.76
CA LEU A 133 -12.17 5.85 -0.36
C LEU A 133 -12.67 5.80 1.09
N ASN A 134 -11.89 6.35 2.02
CA ASN A 134 -12.28 6.44 3.44
C ASN A 134 -13.53 7.27 3.67
N GLN A 135 -13.76 8.33 2.88
CA GLN A 135 -14.99 9.11 2.97
C GLN A 135 -16.19 8.27 2.56
N THR A 136 -16.09 7.49 1.47
CA THR A 136 -17.15 6.55 1.03
C THR A 136 -17.43 5.49 2.09
N LEU A 137 -16.38 4.89 2.69
CA LEU A 137 -16.52 3.88 3.75
C LEU A 137 -17.23 4.37 5.02
N ARG A 138 -17.22 5.68 5.29
CA ARG A 138 -17.85 6.30 6.47
C ARG A 138 -19.29 6.74 6.22
N GLN A 139 -19.79 6.63 4.99
CA GLN A 139 -21.19 6.94 4.70
C GLN A 139 -22.10 5.94 5.39
N ARG A 140 -23.29 6.41 5.81
CA ARG A 140 -24.30 5.53 6.44
C ARG A 140 -24.80 4.48 5.46
N GLU A 141 -25.05 4.91 4.23
CA GLU A 141 -25.35 4.06 3.09
C GLU A 141 -24.15 4.16 2.16
N ILE A 142 -23.43 3.06 1.99
CA ILE A 142 -22.21 3.02 1.19
C ILE A 142 -22.60 2.98 -0.29
N ASP A 143 -22.15 3.95 -1.06
CA ASP A 143 -22.14 3.84 -2.52
C ASP A 143 -21.04 2.86 -2.95
N PHE A 144 -21.45 1.60 -3.20
CA PHE A 144 -20.52 0.53 -3.57
C PHE A 144 -19.90 0.71 -4.95
N ALA A 145 -20.57 1.40 -5.88
CA ALA A 145 -19.99 1.70 -7.18
C ALA A 145 -18.83 2.69 -7.03
N GLN A 146 -19.05 3.77 -6.26
CA GLN A 146 -18.01 4.74 -5.98
C GLN A 146 -16.87 4.16 -5.13
N LEU A 147 -17.21 3.27 -4.19
CA LEU A 147 -16.23 2.51 -3.39
C LEU A 147 -15.32 1.69 -4.31
N ALA A 148 -15.91 0.91 -5.23
CA ALA A 148 -15.17 0.07 -6.18
C ALA A 148 -14.21 0.89 -7.04
N LEU A 149 -14.68 2.02 -7.61
CA LEU A 149 -13.85 2.90 -8.44
C LEU A 149 -12.57 3.36 -7.72
N TYR A 150 -12.69 3.79 -6.45
CA TYR A 150 -11.53 4.25 -5.68
C TYR A 150 -10.65 3.10 -5.21
N SER A 151 -11.24 1.97 -4.78
CA SER A 151 -10.47 0.78 -4.39
C SER A 151 -9.63 0.24 -5.54
N ASN A 152 -10.23 0.11 -6.73
CA ASN A 152 -9.56 -0.36 -7.94
C ASN A 152 -8.48 0.61 -8.41
N ALA A 153 -8.72 1.93 -8.31
CA ALA A 153 -7.70 2.94 -8.63
C ALA A 153 -6.48 2.80 -7.70
N VAL A 154 -6.70 2.70 -6.39
CA VAL A 154 -5.62 2.50 -5.41
C VAL A 154 -4.88 1.18 -5.68
N GLU A 155 -5.59 0.08 -5.90
CA GLU A 155 -4.96 -1.21 -6.21
C GLU A 155 -4.09 -1.14 -7.47
N LYS A 156 -4.55 -0.47 -8.54
CA LYS A 156 -3.77 -0.27 -9.76
C LYS A 156 -2.51 0.57 -9.51
N MET A 157 -2.60 1.65 -8.73
CA MET A 157 -1.42 2.44 -8.34
C MET A 157 -0.41 1.60 -7.55
N LEU A 158 -0.90 0.83 -6.57
CA LEU A 158 -0.08 -0.07 -5.77
C LEU A 158 0.59 -1.15 -6.63
N ASN A 159 -0.12 -1.68 -7.62
CA ASN A 159 0.42 -2.67 -8.56
C ASN A 159 1.59 -2.10 -9.38
N VAL A 160 1.50 -0.84 -9.84
CA VAL A 160 2.61 -0.15 -10.53
C VAL A 160 3.84 -0.04 -9.64
N LEU A 161 3.65 0.20 -8.33
CA LEU A 161 4.73 0.23 -7.34
C LEU A 161 5.19 -1.18 -6.88
N GLY A 162 4.56 -2.24 -7.39
CA GLY A 162 4.82 -3.61 -6.99
C GLY A 162 4.37 -3.94 -5.56
N ILE A 163 3.44 -3.19 -4.99
CA ILE A 163 2.83 -3.52 -3.70
C ILE A 163 1.70 -4.52 -3.92
N VAL A 164 1.78 -5.67 -3.25
CA VAL A 164 0.77 -6.74 -3.37
C VAL A 164 -0.35 -6.48 -2.37
N VAL A 165 -1.60 -6.52 -2.83
CA VAL A 165 -2.78 -6.36 -1.98
C VAL A 165 -3.41 -7.72 -1.74
N ASP A 166 -3.39 -8.17 -0.48
CA ASP A 166 -4.08 -9.39 -0.08
C ASP A 166 -5.58 -9.11 0.09
N LYS A 167 -6.40 -9.70 -0.77
CA LYS A 167 -7.86 -9.57 -0.69
C LYS A 167 -8.42 -10.59 0.30
N PRO A 168 -9.15 -10.17 1.35
CA PRO A 168 -9.74 -11.10 2.29
C PRO A 168 -10.80 -11.95 1.60
N VAL A 169 -10.78 -13.26 1.85
CA VAL A 169 -11.82 -14.19 1.38
C VAL A 169 -12.95 -14.18 2.40
N ILE A 170 -14.12 -13.73 1.98
CA ILE A 170 -15.32 -13.65 2.81
C ILE A 170 -16.34 -14.67 2.29
N GLY A 171 -16.39 -15.83 2.93
CA GLY A 171 -17.39 -16.85 2.66
C GLY A 171 -18.61 -16.73 3.56
N GLU A 172 -19.52 -17.69 3.45
CA GLU A 172 -20.74 -17.75 4.27
C GLU A 172 -20.42 -17.82 5.77
N VAL A 173 -19.35 -18.53 6.17
CA VAL A 173 -18.92 -18.64 7.57
C VAL A 173 -18.52 -17.26 8.14
N GLU A 174 -17.74 -16.49 7.39
CA GLU A 174 -17.33 -15.15 7.79
C GLU A 174 -18.52 -14.18 7.84
N LYS A 175 -19.44 -14.26 6.86
CA LYS A 175 -20.68 -13.46 6.86
C LYS A 175 -21.54 -13.76 8.08
N GLU A 176 -21.73 -15.04 8.42
CA GLU A 176 -22.44 -15.44 9.63
C GLU A 176 -21.78 -14.91 10.91
N LEU A 177 -20.45 -14.92 10.98
CA LEU A 177 -19.71 -14.39 12.13
C LEU A 177 -19.91 -12.87 12.28
N PHE A 178 -19.89 -12.13 11.18
CA PHE A 178 -20.25 -10.71 11.16
C PHE A 178 -21.71 -10.48 11.59
N ALA A 179 -22.64 -11.32 11.15
CA ALA A 179 -24.05 -11.23 11.54
C ALA A 179 -24.24 -11.46 13.05
N LYS A 180 -23.62 -12.51 13.60
CA LYS A 180 -23.63 -12.82 15.05
C LYS A 180 -23.03 -11.68 15.87
N TRP A 181 -21.92 -11.11 15.40
CA TRP A 181 -21.29 -9.96 16.06
C TRP A 181 -22.21 -8.73 16.08
N ASN A 182 -22.84 -8.39 14.95
CA ASN A 182 -23.78 -7.27 14.88
C ASN A 182 -25.03 -7.50 15.73
N GLN A 183 -25.55 -8.73 15.77
CA GLN A 183 -26.68 -9.10 16.61
C GLN A 183 -26.35 -8.96 18.10
N ALA A 184 -25.22 -9.50 18.55
CA ALA A 184 -24.79 -9.37 19.95
C ALA A 184 -24.66 -7.89 20.37
N LYS A 185 -24.14 -7.03 19.48
CA LYS A 185 -24.09 -5.58 19.73
C LYS A 185 -25.48 -4.93 19.81
N ALA A 186 -26.43 -5.36 18.98
CA ALA A 186 -27.80 -4.84 19.00
C ALA A 186 -28.54 -5.26 20.28
N GLU A 187 -28.30 -6.48 20.75
CA GLU A 187 -28.86 -7.05 21.99
C GLU A 187 -28.13 -6.59 23.26
N LYS A 188 -27.01 -5.86 23.10
CA LYS A 188 -26.11 -5.41 24.18
C LYS A 188 -25.48 -6.56 24.98
N ASP A 189 -25.32 -7.73 24.35
CA ASP A 189 -24.52 -8.84 24.85
C ASP A 189 -23.03 -8.58 24.54
N PHE A 190 -22.37 -7.85 25.44
CA PHE A 190 -20.99 -7.44 25.24
C PHE A 190 -19.99 -8.61 25.31
N ASP A 191 -20.27 -9.65 26.10
CA ASP A 191 -19.38 -10.81 26.23
C ASP A 191 -19.33 -11.59 24.92
N SER A 192 -20.50 -11.87 24.33
CA SER A 192 -20.58 -12.51 23.01
C SER A 192 -20.02 -11.61 21.90
N ALA A 193 -20.28 -10.30 21.96
CA ALA A 193 -19.74 -9.35 20.98
C ALA A 193 -18.21 -9.29 21.00
N ASP A 194 -17.58 -9.31 22.19
CA ASP A 194 -16.13 -9.32 22.31
C ASP A 194 -15.52 -10.65 21.85
N LYS A 195 -16.19 -11.77 22.13
CA LYS A 195 -15.80 -13.08 21.59
C LYS A 195 -15.77 -13.07 20.06
N TYR A 196 -16.87 -12.70 19.41
CA TYR A 196 -16.93 -12.68 17.95
C TYR A 196 -15.98 -11.64 17.35
N ARG A 197 -15.77 -10.51 18.02
CA ARG A 197 -14.78 -9.51 17.61
C ARG A 197 -13.36 -10.11 17.60
N ASN A 198 -12.99 -10.84 18.64
CA ASN A 198 -11.67 -11.47 18.71
C ASN A 198 -11.49 -12.52 17.62
N GLU A 199 -12.50 -13.35 17.35
CA GLU A 199 -12.47 -14.31 16.23
C GLU A 199 -12.30 -13.61 14.87
N LEU A 200 -12.96 -12.47 14.66
CA LEU A 200 -12.81 -11.66 13.46
C LEU A 200 -11.41 -11.03 13.37
N VAL A 201 -10.84 -10.53 14.47
CA VAL A 201 -9.48 -9.97 14.51
C VAL A 201 -8.43 -11.05 14.23
N GLU A 202 -8.59 -12.26 14.78
CA GLU A 202 -7.69 -13.40 14.52
C GLU A 202 -7.70 -13.82 13.05
N LYS A 203 -8.87 -13.78 12.41
CA LYS A 203 -9.02 -13.97 10.95
C LYS A 203 -8.53 -12.77 10.13
N GLY A 204 -8.13 -11.69 10.79
CA GLY A 204 -7.73 -10.44 10.16
C GLY A 204 -8.88 -9.78 9.41
N LEU A 205 -10.11 -9.81 9.90
CA LEU A 205 -11.28 -9.18 9.29
C LEU A 205 -11.71 -7.90 10.01
N LEU A 206 -11.08 -7.59 11.14
CA LEU A 206 -11.24 -6.37 11.93
C LEU A 206 -9.89 -5.80 12.35
#